data_AF-A0A382HD81-F1
#
_entry.id   AF-A0A382HD81-F1
#
_cell.length_a   1.000
_cell.length_b   1.000
_cell.length_c   1.000
_cell.angle_alpha   90.00
_cell.angle_beta   90.00
_cell.angle_gamma   90.00
#
_symmetry.space_group_name_H-M   'P 1'
#
loop_
_entity.id
_entity.type
_entity.pdbx_description
1 polymer ?
#
loop_
_entity_poly.entity_id
_entity_poly.type
_entity_poly.pdbx_seq_one_letter_code
_entity_poly.pdbx_strand_id
1 'polypeptide(L)'
;VNALKVASHLKDELDIVYLTANKNAALLIDQANQFQPKAMCIVDETAFLTVKNALGSSDIDLLKGRAGLLELAKRDNVDIVLNGLVGALGMEPTLCAVEAGVDVALSNKESLVMAGDIIKCAMEKSGAKLFPVDSEHSAIWQCLIGEKIGDVRRLILTGSGGPFRERDLSTFQDISVEEALNHPNWDMGQKITIDSATMMNKGLEVIEAYWLFGFSPDTINIVIHPQSIIHSMIELKDGAI
;
A
#
# COMPACT_ATOMS: atom_id res chain seq x y z
N VAL A 1 9.47 1.87 6.01
CA VAL A 1 10.85 1.31 6.13
C VAL A 1 11.39 0.82 4.79
N ASN A 2 10.76 -0.15 4.10
CA ASN A 2 11.27 -0.67 2.82
C ASN A 2 11.43 0.42 1.75
N ALA A 3 10.44 1.31 1.61
CA ALA A 3 10.54 2.44 0.68
C ALA A 3 11.72 3.37 0.97
N LEU A 4 12.00 3.67 2.24
CA LEU A 4 13.17 4.48 2.63
C LEU A 4 14.49 3.77 2.35
N LYS A 5 14.54 2.43 2.46
CA LYS A 5 15.71 1.66 2.03
C LYS A 5 15.93 1.81 0.51
N VAL A 6 14.88 1.70 -0.31
CA VAL A 6 14.98 1.92 -1.76
C VAL A 6 15.44 3.35 -2.06
N ALA A 7 14.79 4.36 -1.47
CA ALA A 7 15.17 5.76 -1.65
C ALA A 7 16.63 6.04 -1.26
N SER A 8 17.14 5.37 -0.21
CA SER A 8 18.55 5.50 0.18
C SER A 8 19.56 4.96 -0.83
N HIS A 9 19.14 4.09 -1.76
CA HIS A 9 19.97 3.61 -2.88
C HIS A 9 19.79 4.46 -4.15
N LEU A 10 18.77 5.32 -4.20
CA LEU A 10 18.39 6.16 -5.33
C LEU A 10 18.41 7.65 -4.95
N LYS A 11 19.38 8.07 -4.13
CA LYS A 11 19.41 9.43 -3.54
C LYS A 11 19.52 10.56 -4.57
N ASP A 12 20.06 10.26 -5.75
CA ASP A 12 20.16 11.23 -6.84
C ASP A 12 18.86 11.35 -7.65
N GLU A 13 17.90 10.45 -7.43
CA GLU A 13 16.62 10.37 -8.15
C GLU A 13 15.41 10.61 -7.24
N LEU A 14 15.53 10.33 -5.94
CA LEU A 14 14.45 10.41 -4.96
C LEU A 14 14.83 11.29 -3.76
N ASP A 15 14.05 12.33 -3.54
CA ASP A 15 14.10 13.16 -2.33
C ASP A 15 12.96 12.80 -1.37
N ILE A 16 13.26 12.69 -0.08
CA ILE A 16 12.25 12.41 0.95
C ILE A 16 11.80 13.74 1.55
N VAL A 17 10.77 14.31 0.96
CA VAL A 17 10.27 15.64 1.37
C VAL A 17 9.46 15.56 2.66
N TYR A 18 8.63 14.52 2.84
CA TYR A 18 7.76 14.34 4.00
C TYR A 18 7.86 12.94 4.62
N LEU A 19 7.80 12.88 5.96
CA LEU A 19 7.70 11.63 6.71
C LEU A 19 6.52 11.65 7.69
N THR A 20 5.76 10.56 7.75
CA THR A 20 4.68 10.42 8.73
C THR A 20 4.76 9.10 9.46
N ALA A 21 4.37 9.09 10.74
CA ALA A 21 4.20 7.86 11.51
C ALA A 21 3.06 7.99 12.52
N ASN A 22 2.55 6.85 12.99
CA ASN A 22 1.54 6.83 14.04
C ASN A 22 2.16 7.02 15.42
N LYS A 23 2.84 5.99 15.96
CA LYS A 23 3.33 5.94 17.35
C LYS A 23 4.84 5.79 17.52
N ASN A 24 5.54 5.27 16.50
CA ASN A 24 6.95 4.89 16.64
C ASN A 24 7.88 6.11 16.54
N ALA A 25 7.91 6.92 17.61
CA ALA A 25 8.71 8.15 17.68
C ALA A 25 10.21 7.89 17.47
N ALA A 26 10.77 6.86 18.11
CA ALA A 26 12.19 6.55 18.03
C ALA A 26 12.62 6.31 16.57
N LEU A 27 11.91 5.43 15.86
CA LEU A 27 12.21 5.14 14.46
C LEU A 27 11.99 6.37 13.56
N LEU A 28 10.97 7.18 13.84
CA LEU A 28 10.69 8.39 13.08
C LEU A 28 11.81 9.44 13.27
N ILE A 29 12.35 9.59 14.48
CA ILE A 29 13.49 10.47 14.78
C ILE A 29 14.74 9.99 14.02
N ASP A 30 15.03 8.69 14.04
CA ASP A 30 16.18 8.13 13.31
C ASP A 30 16.06 8.40 11.80
N GLN A 31 14.86 8.24 11.25
CA GLN A 31 14.59 8.54 9.84
C GLN A 31 14.69 10.04 9.54
N ALA A 32 14.19 10.91 10.43
CA ALA A 32 14.33 12.36 10.27
C ALA A 32 15.80 12.78 10.26
N ASN A 33 16.63 12.21 11.13
CA ASN A 33 18.07 12.47 11.16
C ASN A 33 18.77 12.03 9.88
N GLN A 34 18.36 10.89 9.30
CA GLN A 34 18.95 10.36 8.08
C GLN A 34 18.54 11.13 6.82
N PHE A 35 17.27 11.50 6.70
CA PHE A 35 16.70 12.02 5.45
C PHE A 35 16.46 13.54 5.46
N GLN A 36 16.46 14.18 6.63
CA GLN A 36 16.26 15.63 6.79
C GLN A 36 15.04 16.16 5.99
N PRO A 37 13.84 15.57 6.16
CA PRO A 37 12.65 15.96 5.38
C PRO A 37 12.24 17.40 5.67
N LYS A 38 11.59 18.09 4.73
CA LYS A 38 11.11 19.46 4.96
C LYS A 38 10.02 19.54 6.03
N ALA A 39 9.19 18.50 6.14
CA ALA A 39 8.17 18.41 7.18
C ALA A 39 7.91 16.96 7.59
N MET A 40 7.32 16.77 8.77
CA MET A 40 6.95 15.45 9.25
C MET A 40 5.74 15.49 10.16
N CYS A 41 5.06 14.36 10.32
CA CYS A 41 3.91 14.24 11.22
C CYS A 41 4.01 12.98 12.11
N ILE A 42 3.82 13.17 13.42
CA ILE A 42 3.53 12.09 14.36
C ILE A 42 2.06 12.18 14.78
N VAL A 43 1.27 11.17 14.42
CA VAL A 43 -0.19 11.19 14.63
C VAL A 43 -0.53 11.02 16.11
N ASP A 44 0.22 10.20 16.84
CA ASP A 44 0.03 10.06 18.29
C ASP A 44 0.52 11.30 19.02
N GLU A 45 -0.42 12.09 19.52
CA GLU A 45 -0.13 13.33 20.23
C GLU A 45 0.70 13.10 21.51
N THR A 46 0.62 11.92 22.11
CA THR A 46 1.43 11.60 23.31
C THR A 46 2.92 11.47 22.97
N ALA A 47 3.24 11.10 21.73
CA ALA A 47 4.60 10.95 21.23
C ALA A 47 5.19 12.26 20.68
N PHE A 48 4.36 13.30 20.48
CA PHE A 48 4.76 14.56 19.88
C PHE A 48 5.90 15.27 20.62
N LEU A 49 5.80 15.39 21.95
CA LEU A 49 6.84 16.07 22.74
C LEU A 49 8.18 15.35 22.66
N THR A 50 8.18 14.01 22.61
CA THR A 50 9.39 13.22 22.44
C THR A 50 10.08 13.53 21.11
N VAL A 51 9.32 13.53 20.01
CA VAL A 51 9.85 13.87 18.68
C VAL A 51 10.33 15.31 18.65
N LYS A 52 9.52 16.26 19.11
CA LYS A 52 9.87 17.69 19.13
C LYS A 52 11.17 17.96 19.89
N ASN A 53 11.32 17.37 21.07
CA ASN A 53 12.53 17.55 21.89
C ASN A 53 13.77 16.94 21.22
N ALA A 54 13.62 15.81 20.54
CA ALA A 54 14.72 15.16 19.83
C ALA A 54 15.17 15.93 18.58
N LEU A 55 14.25 16.59 17.87
CA LEU A 55 14.59 17.44 16.72
C LEU A 55 15.28 18.75 17.12
N GLY A 56 15.10 19.23 18.36
CA GLY A 56 15.77 20.41 18.87
C GLY A 56 15.51 21.66 18.02
N SER A 57 16.59 22.25 17.47
CA SER A 57 16.55 23.44 16.60
C SER A 57 16.56 23.11 15.10
N SER A 58 16.14 21.90 14.72
CA SER A 58 16.01 21.50 13.32
C SER A 58 14.97 22.38 12.59
N ASP A 59 15.20 22.63 11.30
CA ASP A 59 14.28 23.37 10.42
C ASP A 59 13.09 22.51 9.93
N ILE A 60 12.97 21.27 10.40
CA ILE A 60 11.88 20.36 10.04
C ILE A 60 10.56 20.87 10.63
N ASP A 61 9.58 21.13 9.77
CA ASP A 61 8.21 21.48 10.18
C ASP A 61 7.52 20.24 10.77
N LEU A 62 7.36 20.21 12.10
CA LEU A 62 6.78 19.09 12.83
C LEU A 62 5.29 19.31 13.11
N LEU A 63 4.45 18.54 12.44
CA LEU A 63 3.01 18.47 12.64
C LEU A 63 2.60 17.33 13.57
N LYS A 64 1.35 17.38 14.03
CA LYS A 64 0.78 16.36 14.93
C LYS A 64 -0.65 15.99 14.60
N GLY A 65 -1.03 14.81 15.06
CA GLY A 65 -2.41 14.35 14.99
C GLY A 65 -2.86 14.04 13.56
N ARG A 66 -4.13 13.64 13.45
CA ARG A 66 -4.76 13.37 12.16
C ARG A 66 -4.78 14.60 11.26
N ALA A 67 -4.99 15.79 11.83
CA ALA A 67 -5.00 17.04 11.08
C ALA A 67 -3.66 17.32 10.39
N GLY A 68 -2.53 17.08 11.09
CA GLY A 68 -1.20 17.23 10.50
C GLY A 68 -0.92 16.25 9.35
N LEU A 69 -1.36 15.00 9.49
CA LEU A 69 -1.25 14.00 8.42
C LEU A 69 -2.02 14.43 7.16
N LEU A 70 -3.26 14.90 7.33
CA LEU A 70 -4.09 15.33 6.22
C LEU A 70 -3.61 16.65 5.60
N GLU A 71 -3.01 17.53 6.39
CA GLU A 71 -2.37 18.74 5.89
C GLU A 71 -1.21 18.38 4.95
N LEU A 72 -0.29 17.52 5.39
CA LEU A 72 0.81 17.05 4.54
C LEU A 72 0.32 16.34 3.27
N ALA A 73 -0.74 15.55 3.37
CA ALA A 73 -1.34 14.87 2.21
C ALA A 73 -1.99 15.83 1.20
N LYS A 74 -2.28 17.08 1.58
CA LYS A 74 -2.85 18.11 0.69
C LYS A 74 -1.82 19.01 0.04
N ARG A 75 -0.54 18.91 0.44
CA ARG A 75 0.53 19.71 -0.16
C ARG A 75 0.86 19.17 -1.54
N ASP A 76 0.97 20.07 -2.52
CA ASP A 76 1.19 19.79 -3.95
C ASP A 76 2.64 20.02 -4.42
N ASN A 77 3.54 20.29 -3.48
CA ASN A 77 4.96 20.53 -3.73
C ASN A 77 5.80 19.24 -3.68
N VAL A 78 5.17 18.09 -3.96
CA VAL A 78 5.79 16.77 -4.08
C VAL A 78 5.22 16.08 -5.32
N ASP A 79 6.03 15.27 -5.99
CA ASP A 79 5.59 14.58 -7.21
C ASP A 79 4.73 13.35 -6.92
N ILE A 80 5.00 12.66 -5.80
CA ILE A 80 4.33 11.41 -5.45
C ILE A 80 4.20 11.22 -3.93
N VAL A 81 3.05 10.71 -3.50
CA VAL A 81 2.80 10.27 -2.12
C VAL A 81 2.80 8.74 -2.07
N LEU A 82 3.65 8.15 -1.24
CA LEU A 82 3.54 6.72 -0.90
C LEU A 82 2.61 6.54 0.29
N ASN A 83 1.41 6.00 0.05
CA ASN A 83 0.49 5.66 1.14
C ASN A 83 0.72 4.22 1.62
N GLY A 84 1.45 4.11 2.73
CA GLY A 84 1.69 2.87 3.47
C GLY A 84 0.87 2.74 4.77
N LEU A 85 -0.22 3.49 4.93
CA LEU A 85 -1.10 3.35 6.09
C LEU A 85 -1.86 2.01 6.04
N VAL A 86 -2.24 1.49 7.20
CA VAL A 86 -2.98 0.22 7.31
C VAL A 86 -4.48 0.50 7.47
N GLY A 87 -5.31 -0.23 6.72
CA GLY A 87 -6.76 -0.19 6.85
C GLY A 87 -7.39 1.14 6.39
N ALA A 88 -8.61 1.39 6.88
CA ALA A 88 -9.44 2.54 6.50
C ALA A 88 -8.79 3.91 6.71
N LEU A 89 -7.79 4.00 7.60
CA LEU A 89 -7.11 5.26 7.90
C LEU A 89 -6.33 5.82 6.70
N GLY A 90 -5.98 4.98 5.73
CA GLY A 90 -5.31 5.38 4.49
C GLY A 90 -6.22 6.08 3.48
N MET A 91 -7.54 5.87 3.53
CA MET A 91 -8.48 6.34 2.50
C MET A 91 -8.46 7.86 2.33
N GLU A 92 -8.67 8.59 3.42
CA GLU A 92 -8.77 10.05 3.37
C GLU A 92 -7.43 10.73 2.99
N PRO A 93 -6.24 10.31 3.47
CA PRO A 93 -4.96 10.77 2.93
C PRO A 93 -4.77 10.50 1.45
N THR A 94 -5.18 9.33 0.94
CA THR A 94 -5.15 9.04 -0.52
C THR A 94 -6.00 10.05 -1.28
N LEU A 95 -7.24 10.27 -0.81
CA LEU A 95 -8.15 11.22 -1.45
C LEU A 95 -7.59 12.64 -1.42
N CYS A 96 -7.01 13.08 -0.30
CA CYS A 96 -6.38 14.40 -0.18
C CYS A 96 -5.26 14.61 -1.20
N ALA A 97 -4.37 13.61 -1.37
CA ALA A 97 -3.27 13.70 -2.32
C ALA A 97 -3.77 13.73 -3.77
N VAL A 98 -4.73 12.85 -4.09
CA VAL A 98 -5.36 12.82 -5.42
C VAL A 98 -6.07 14.14 -5.72
N GLU A 99 -6.83 14.71 -4.78
CA GLU A 99 -7.51 16.00 -4.94
C GLU A 99 -6.53 17.17 -5.12
N ALA A 100 -5.34 17.09 -4.50
CA ALA A 100 -4.25 18.05 -4.70
C ALA A 100 -3.54 17.91 -6.06
N GLY A 101 -3.90 16.91 -6.87
CA GLY A 101 -3.25 16.64 -8.16
C GLY A 101 -1.91 15.90 -8.03
N VAL A 102 -1.63 15.33 -6.86
CA VAL A 102 -0.39 14.59 -6.59
C VAL A 102 -0.61 13.10 -6.85
N ASP A 103 0.33 12.49 -7.57
CA ASP A 103 0.29 11.06 -7.83
C ASP A 103 0.44 10.25 -6.53
N VAL A 104 -0.19 9.08 -6.45
CA VAL A 104 -0.11 8.23 -5.25
C VAL A 104 0.40 6.84 -5.59
N ALA A 105 1.53 6.47 -5.00
CA ALA A 105 1.94 5.09 -4.87
C ALA A 105 1.13 4.45 -3.72
N LEU A 106 0.18 3.57 -4.07
CA LEU A 106 -0.81 3.05 -3.12
C LEU A 106 -0.44 1.63 -2.69
N SER A 107 -0.07 1.48 -1.42
CA SER A 107 0.07 0.18 -0.75
C SER A 107 -1.16 -0.18 0.11
N ASN A 108 -2.05 0.78 0.33
CA ASN A 108 -3.26 0.63 1.14
C ASN A 108 -4.46 0.22 0.27
N LYS A 109 -4.65 -1.08 0.06
CA LYS A 109 -5.76 -1.62 -0.74
C LYS A 109 -7.15 -1.22 -0.22
N GLU A 110 -7.29 -1.06 1.10
CA GLU A 110 -8.57 -0.74 1.73
C GLU A 110 -9.13 0.60 1.27
N SER A 111 -8.28 1.55 0.86
CA SER A 111 -8.71 2.81 0.23
C SER A 111 -9.60 2.56 -0.99
N LEU A 112 -9.15 1.70 -1.91
CA LEU A 112 -9.88 1.39 -3.14
C LEU A 112 -11.08 0.49 -2.86
N VAL A 113 -10.96 -0.47 -1.95
CA VAL A 113 -12.09 -1.33 -1.57
C VAL A 113 -13.25 -0.51 -0.99
N MET A 114 -12.95 0.48 -0.15
CA MET A 114 -13.98 1.28 0.51
C MET A 114 -14.52 2.43 -0.35
N ALA A 115 -13.66 3.06 -1.15
CA ALA A 115 -13.95 4.36 -1.76
C ALA A 115 -13.49 4.45 -3.23
N GLY A 116 -13.36 3.32 -3.93
CA GLY A 116 -12.82 3.29 -5.29
C GLY A 116 -13.52 4.23 -6.27
N ASP A 117 -14.85 4.35 -6.23
CA ASP A 117 -15.61 5.28 -7.08
C ASP A 117 -15.28 6.75 -6.79
N ILE A 118 -15.18 7.10 -5.50
CA ILE A 118 -14.87 8.46 -5.04
C ILE A 118 -13.44 8.83 -5.46
N ILE A 119 -12.48 7.93 -5.23
CA ILE A 119 -11.07 8.13 -5.60
C ILE A 119 -10.93 8.26 -7.11
N LYS A 120 -11.59 7.39 -7.89
CA LYS A 120 -11.59 7.47 -9.36
C LYS A 120 -12.14 8.80 -9.85
N CYS A 121 -13.28 9.25 -9.31
CA CYS A 121 -13.85 10.56 -9.65
C CYS A 121 -12.89 11.72 -9.31
N ALA A 122 -12.12 11.61 -8.23
CA ALA A 122 -11.12 12.61 -7.86
C ALA A 122 -9.94 12.62 -8.84
N MET A 123 -9.43 11.44 -9.23
CA MET A 123 -8.38 11.30 -10.25
C MET A 123 -8.79 11.90 -11.60
N GLU A 124 -10.03 11.64 -12.03
CA GLU A 124 -10.56 12.19 -13.29
C GLU A 124 -10.64 13.73 -13.27
N LYS A 125 -10.84 14.33 -12.09
CA LYS A 125 -10.90 15.80 -11.92
C LYS A 125 -9.53 16.45 -11.82
N SER A 126 -8.61 15.85 -11.07
CA SER A 126 -7.30 16.44 -10.78
C SER A 126 -6.22 16.08 -11.80
N GLY A 127 -6.39 14.95 -12.51
CA GLY A 127 -5.37 14.39 -13.40
C GLY A 127 -4.31 13.55 -12.69
N ALA A 128 -4.40 13.40 -11.36
CA ALA A 128 -3.51 12.55 -10.57
C ALA A 128 -3.65 11.07 -10.94
N LYS A 129 -2.56 10.32 -10.78
CA LYS A 129 -2.48 8.89 -11.08
C LYS A 129 -2.30 8.07 -9.81
N LEU A 130 -2.76 6.82 -9.87
CA LEU A 130 -2.47 5.81 -8.85
C LEU A 130 -1.49 4.79 -9.41
N PHE A 131 -0.48 4.46 -8.61
CA PHE A 131 0.50 3.43 -8.91
C PHE A 131 0.38 2.31 -7.87
N PRO A 132 0.11 1.06 -8.28
CA PRO A 132 -0.04 -0.04 -7.35
C PRO A 132 1.30 -0.45 -6.74
N VAL A 133 1.35 -0.52 -5.41
CA VAL A 133 2.51 -1.01 -4.65
C VAL A 133 2.29 -2.43 -4.13
N ASP A 134 1.02 -2.87 -4.01
CA ASP A 134 0.71 -4.26 -3.69
C ASP A 134 1.33 -5.20 -4.73
N SER A 135 1.92 -6.31 -4.30
CA SER A 135 2.84 -7.10 -5.14
C SER A 135 2.18 -7.66 -6.39
N GLU A 136 0.96 -8.19 -6.24
CA GLU A 136 0.16 -8.78 -7.30
C GLU A 136 -0.21 -7.73 -8.35
N HIS A 137 -0.71 -6.57 -7.90
CA HIS A 137 -1.12 -5.50 -8.79
C HIS A 137 0.08 -4.76 -9.40
N SER A 138 1.18 -4.65 -8.68
CA SER A 138 2.45 -4.16 -9.23
C SER A 138 2.96 -5.06 -10.34
N ALA A 139 2.84 -6.39 -10.18
CA ALA A 139 3.19 -7.35 -11.23
C ALA A 139 2.26 -7.23 -12.45
N ILE A 140 0.94 -7.16 -12.23
CA ILE A 140 -0.04 -6.93 -13.31
C ILE A 140 0.26 -5.61 -14.03
N TRP A 141 0.49 -4.54 -13.29
CA TRP A 141 0.79 -3.23 -13.86
C TRP A 141 2.03 -3.28 -14.76
N GLN A 142 3.09 -3.97 -14.33
CA GLN A 142 4.29 -4.18 -15.15
C GLN A 142 4.01 -5.01 -16.41
N CYS A 143 3.21 -6.07 -16.31
CA CYS A 143 2.81 -6.88 -17.47
C CYS A 143 1.95 -6.09 -18.47
N LEU A 144 1.18 -5.11 -18.01
CA LEU A 144 0.34 -4.26 -18.87
C LEU A 144 1.13 -3.19 -19.63
N ILE A 145 2.40 -2.93 -19.27
CA ILE A 145 3.21 -1.92 -19.95
C ILE A 145 3.46 -2.34 -21.40
N GLY A 146 2.98 -1.52 -22.34
CA GLY A 146 3.09 -1.79 -23.77
C GLY A 146 1.90 -2.56 -24.35
N GLU A 147 1.04 -3.11 -23.50
CA GLU A 147 -0.16 -3.85 -23.90
C GLU A 147 -1.40 -2.94 -23.96
N LYS A 148 -2.36 -3.32 -24.80
CA LYS A 148 -3.68 -2.69 -24.77
C LYS A 148 -4.57 -3.47 -23.80
N ILE A 149 -5.24 -2.79 -22.88
CA ILE A 149 -6.19 -3.41 -21.95
C ILE A 149 -7.23 -4.26 -22.70
N GLY A 150 -7.67 -3.81 -23.89
CA GLY A 150 -8.62 -4.55 -24.72
C GLY A 150 -8.09 -5.86 -25.30
N ASP A 151 -6.78 -6.10 -25.31
CA ASP A 151 -6.15 -7.33 -25.80
C ASP A 151 -5.93 -8.35 -24.66
N VAL A 152 -6.12 -7.94 -23.41
CA VAL A 152 -6.06 -8.82 -22.24
C VAL A 152 -7.36 -9.61 -22.12
N ARG A 153 -7.23 -10.93 -22.02
CA ARG A 153 -8.34 -11.87 -21.80
C ARG A 153 -8.73 -11.96 -20.32
N ARG A 154 -7.75 -12.06 -19.43
CA ARG A 154 -7.97 -12.14 -17.97
C ARG A 154 -6.74 -11.76 -17.18
N LEU A 155 -6.95 -11.38 -15.92
CA LEU A 155 -5.89 -11.26 -14.93
C LEU A 155 -5.73 -12.59 -14.19
N ILE A 156 -4.50 -12.95 -13.84
CA ILE A 156 -4.20 -14.12 -13.01
C ILE A 156 -3.54 -13.64 -11.72
N LEU A 157 -4.34 -13.61 -10.66
CA LEU A 157 -3.96 -13.13 -9.34
C LEU A 157 -3.43 -14.31 -8.52
N THR A 158 -2.11 -14.40 -8.35
CA THR A 158 -1.49 -15.48 -7.59
C THR A 158 -1.58 -15.23 -6.10
N GLY A 159 -1.71 -16.25 -5.25
CA GLY A 159 -1.64 -16.12 -3.79
C GLY A 159 -0.92 -17.29 -3.10
N SER A 160 -0.32 -17.05 -1.94
CA SER A 160 0.39 -18.10 -1.18
C SER A 160 -0.55 -19.21 -0.67
N GLY A 161 -1.82 -18.86 -0.44
CA GLY A 161 -2.82 -19.71 0.24
C GLY A 161 -2.78 -19.64 1.77
N GLY A 162 -1.85 -18.85 2.34
CA GLY A 162 -1.73 -18.65 3.78
C GLY A 162 -1.27 -19.89 4.57
N PRO A 163 -1.11 -19.77 5.90
CA PRO A 163 -0.65 -20.85 6.77
C PRO A 163 -1.60 -22.07 6.81
N PHE A 164 -2.88 -21.89 6.47
CA PHE A 164 -3.90 -22.94 6.62
C PHE A 164 -4.25 -23.65 5.32
N ARG A 165 -3.50 -23.41 4.22
CA ARG A 165 -3.70 -24.04 2.91
C ARG A 165 -3.83 -25.57 2.95
N GLU A 166 -3.05 -26.23 3.80
CA GLU A 166 -2.98 -27.69 3.93
C GLU A 166 -3.57 -28.20 5.26
N ARG A 167 -4.22 -27.32 6.05
CA ARG A 167 -4.82 -27.69 7.34
C ARG A 167 -6.11 -28.48 7.10
N ASP A 168 -6.34 -29.52 7.89
CA ASP A 168 -7.61 -30.25 7.86
C ASP A 168 -8.76 -29.34 8.30
N LEU A 169 -9.79 -29.23 7.45
CA LEU A 169 -11.01 -28.46 7.69
C LEU A 169 -11.67 -28.77 9.03
N SER A 170 -11.61 -30.03 9.49
CA SER A 170 -12.20 -30.44 10.77
C SER A 170 -11.60 -29.73 11.99
N THR A 171 -10.40 -29.16 11.84
CA THR A 171 -9.62 -28.53 12.91
C THR A 171 -9.65 -27.00 12.88
N PHE A 172 -10.38 -26.39 11.94
CA PHE A 172 -10.39 -24.93 11.78
C PHE A 172 -10.97 -24.18 13.00
N GLN A 173 -11.86 -24.82 13.76
CA GLN A 173 -12.44 -24.24 14.97
C GLN A 173 -11.40 -23.99 16.08
N ASP A 174 -10.26 -24.67 16.03
CA ASP A 174 -9.21 -24.60 17.04
C ASP A 174 -8.08 -23.62 16.67
N ILE A 175 -8.18 -22.95 15.52
CA ILE A 175 -7.16 -22.02 15.03
C ILE A 175 -7.02 -20.83 15.98
N SER A 176 -5.81 -20.63 16.49
CA SER A 176 -5.46 -19.46 17.31
C SER A 176 -4.96 -18.28 16.47
N VAL A 177 -4.96 -17.08 17.08
CA VAL A 177 -4.35 -15.88 16.49
C VAL A 177 -2.85 -16.07 16.30
N GLU A 178 -2.18 -16.74 17.24
CA GLU A 178 -0.73 -16.99 17.17
C GLU A 178 -0.37 -17.84 15.93
N GLU A 179 -1.12 -18.92 15.68
CA GLU A 179 -0.95 -19.72 14.47
C GLU A 179 -1.19 -18.91 13.20
N ALA A 180 -2.24 -18.08 13.18
CA ALA A 180 -2.58 -17.27 12.02
C ALA A 180 -1.51 -16.21 11.72
N LEU A 181 -0.79 -15.72 12.74
CA LEU A 181 0.31 -14.76 12.60
C LEU A 181 1.62 -15.37 12.09
N ASN A 182 1.72 -16.70 11.98
CA ASN A 182 2.90 -17.40 11.51
C ASN A 182 2.85 -17.66 9.98
N HIS A 183 3.04 -16.61 9.17
CA HIS A 183 2.96 -16.72 7.72
C HIS A 183 4.19 -17.44 7.11
N PRO A 184 4.00 -18.36 6.14
CA PRO A 184 5.09 -19.20 5.63
C PRO A 184 6.19 -18.46 4.85
N ASN A 185 5.84 -17.35 4.18
CA ASN A 185 6.74 -16.69 3.21
C ASN A 185 7.15 -15.25 3.57
N TRP A 186 6.40 -14.58 4.44
CA TRP A 186 6.45 -13.11 4.54
C TRP A 186 6.40 -12.66 5.99
N ASP A 187 7.22 -11.66 6.32
CA ASP A 187 7.10 -10.90 7.57
C ASP A 187 6.31 -9.62 7.30
N MET A 188 5.10 -9.54 7.85
CA MET A 188 4.11 -8.50 7.54
C MET A 188 3.38 -8.02 8.80
N GLY A 189 2.63 -6.92 8.67
CA GLY A 189 1.77 -6.43 9.74
C GLY A 189 0.66 -7.41 10.11
N GLN A 190 0.28 -7.47 11.38
CA GLN A 190 -0.68 -8.43 11.91
C GLN A 190 -1.99 -8.51 11.12
N LYS A 191 -2.57 -7.37 10.71
CA LYS A 191 -3.84 -7.33 9.97
C LYS A 191 -3.75 -8.07 8.63
N ILE A 192 -2.77 -7.75 7.79
CA ILE A 192 -2.59 -8.41 6.49
C ILE A 192 -2.22 -9.90 6.66
N THR A 193 -1.51 -10.24 7.74
CA THR A 193 -1.19 -11.64 8.04
C THR A 193 -2.45 -12.47 8.35
N ILE A 194 -3.38 -11.95 9.15
CA ILE A 194 -4.67 -12.60 9.41
C ILE A 194 -5.54 -12.67 8.14
N ASP A 195 -5.56 -11.60 7.34
CA ASP A 195 -6.30 -11.61 6.07
C ASP A 195 -5.73 -12.63 5.09
N SER A 196 -4.41 -12.85 5.08
CA SER A 196 -3.77 -13.89 4.27
C SER A 196 -4.19 -15.28 4.76
N ALA A 197 -4.21 -15.50 6.08
CA ALA A 197 -4.63 -16.77 6.68
C ALA A 197 -6.09 -17.15 6.39
N THR A 198 -6.97 -16.16 6.25
CA THR A 198 -8.38 -16.36 5.88
C THR A 198 -8.65 -16.29 4.38
N MET A 199 -7.61 -16.02 3.58
CA MET A 199 -7.71 -15.63 2.16
C MET A 199 -8.57 -14.39 1.86
N MET A 200 -9.06 -13.68 2.89
CA MET A 200 -9.76 -12.40 2.71
C MET A 200 -8.86 -11.37 2.02
N ASN A 201 -7.55 -11.44 2.25
CA ASN A 201 -6.57 -10.59 1.56
C ASN A 201 -6.76 -10.68 0.04
N LYS A 202 -6.88 -11.89 -0.51
CA LYS A 202 -7.08 -12.10 -1.95
C LYS A 202 -8.43 -11.58 -2.42
N GLY A 203 -9.47 -11.69 -1.59
CA GLY A 203 -10.79 -11.10 -1.87
C GLY A 203 -10.75 -9.58 -2.00
N LEU A 204 -10.02 -8.90 -1.11
CA LEU A 204 -9.79 -7.45 -1.19
C LEU A 204 -9.02 -7.07 -2.46
N GLU A 205 -8.02 -7.86 -2.82
CA GLU A 205 -7.19 -7.62 -4.01
C GLU A 205 -7.96 -7.82 -5.33
N VAL A 206 -8.98 -8.68 -5.37
CA VAL A 206 -9.90 -8.79 -6.52
C VAL A 206 -10.67 -7.48 -6.72
N ILE A 207 -11.18 -6.88 -5.64
CA ILE A 207 -11.89 -5.59 -5.70
C ILE A 207 -10.91 -4.48 -6.11
N GLU A 208 -9.70 -4.51 -5.58
CA GLU A 208 -8.64 -3.56 -5.93
C GLU A 208 -8.27 -3.64 -7.42
N ALA A 209 -8.14 -4.84 -8.00
CA ALA A 209 -7.84 -5.04 -9.41
C ALA A 209 -8.94 -4.47 -10.33
N TYR A 210 -10.21 -4.55 -9.91
CA TYR A 210 -11.31 -3.90 -10.62
C TYR A 210 -11.12 -2.38 -10.67
N TRP A 211 -10.77 -1.75 -9.54
CA TRP A 211 -10.59 -0.30 -9.50
C TRP A 211 -9.33 0.19 -10.21
N LEU A 212 -8.23 -0.55 -10.13
CA LEU A 212 -6.96 -0.18 -10.77
C LEU A 212 -6.97 -0.40 -12.29
N PHE A 213 -7.57 -1.49 -12.75
CA PHE A 213 -7.40 -1.96 -14.13
C PHE A 213 -8.71 -2.11 -14.90
N GLY A 214 -9.87 -2.02 -14.25
CA GLY A 214 -11.18 -2.11 -14.89
C GLY A 214 -11.64 -3.55 -15.20
N PHE A 215 -10.97 -4.57 -14.64
CA PHE A 215 -11.33 -5.98 -14.85
C PHE A 215 -12.41 -6.42 -13.87
N SER A 216 -13.52 -6.95 -14.39
CA SER A 216 -14.59 -7.49 -13.54
C SER A 216 -14.13 -8.77 -12.82
N PRO A 217 -14.75 -9.13 -11.68
CA PRO A 217 -14.40 -10.34 -10.94
C PRO A 217 -14.40 -11.61 -11.80
N ASP A 218 -15.31 -11.74 -12.77
CA ASP A 218 -15.40 -12.90 -13.67
C ASP A 218 -14.20 -13.04 -14.62
N THR A 219 -13.41 -11.97 -14.78
CA THR A 219 -12.19 -11.94 -15.61
C THR A 219 -10.91 -12.00 -14.78
N ILE A 220 -11.02 -12.27 -13.48
CA ILE A 220 -9.89 -12.40 -12.55
C ILE A 220 -9.83 -13.84 -12.05
N ASN A 221 -8.78 -14.56 -12.41
CA ASN A 221 -8.53 -15.91 -11.96
C ASN A 221 -7.58 -15.91 -10.76
N ILE A 222 -7.99 -16.53 -9.65
CA ILE A 222 -7.12 -16.74 -8.49
C ILE A 222 -6.36 -18.06 -8.66
N VAL A 223 -5.04 -18.02 -8.53
CA VAL A 223 -4.17 -19.21 -8.56
C VAL A 223 -3.36 -19.31 -7.28
N ILE A 224 -3.40 -20.47 -6.63
CA ILE A 224 -2.55 -20.72 -5.47
C ILE A 224 -1.13 -21.04 -5.96
N HIS A 225 -0.18 -20.16 -5.62
CA HIS A 225 1.24 -20.29 -5.90
C HIS A 225 2.03 -20.19 -4.57
N PRO A 226 2.21 -21.32 -3.86
CA PRO A 226 2.75 -21.32 -2.49
C PRO A 226 4.17 -20.78 -2.37
N GLN A 227 4.95 -20.80 -3.46
CA GLN A 227 6.34 -20.31 -3.47
C GLN A 227 6.40 -18.78 -3.52
N SER A 228 5.32 -18.10 -3.94
CA SER A 228 5.24 -16.64 -4.04
C SER A 228 6.39 -16.00 -4.86
N ILE A 229 6.85 -16.69 -5.92
CA ILE A 229 7.90 -16.21 -6.83
C ILE A 229 7.27 -15.46 -8.01
N ILE A 230 6.26 -16.06 -8.64
CA ILE A 230 5.44 -15.37 -9.64
C ILE A 230 4.38 -14.58 -8.87
N HIS A 231 4.44 -13.25 -8.99
CA HIS A 231 3.60 -12.35 -8.18
C HIS A 231 2.22 -12.09 -8.78
N SER A 232 2.05 -12.17 -10.09
CA SER A 232 0.79 -12.30 -10.83
C SER A 232 1.11 -12.35 -12.33
N MET A 233 0.11 -12.60 -13.16
CA MET A 233 0.25 -12.64 -14.62
C MET A 233 -0.97 -12.01 -15.29
N ILE A 234 -0.87 -11.76 -16.59
CA ILE A 234 -2.00 -11.46 -17.47
C ILE A 234 -2.07 -12.56 -18.52
N GLU A 235 -3.26 -12.88 -19.04
CA GLU A 235 -3.38 -13.69 -20.25
C GLU A 235 -3.92 -12.81 -21.37
N LEU A 236 -3.25 -12.83 -22.52
CA LEU A 236 -3.67 -12.12 -23.73
C LEU A 236 -4.64 -12.95 -24.58
N LYS A 237 -5.39 -12.29 -25.45
CA LYS A 237 -6.40 -12.93 -26.31
C LYS A 237 -5.83 -13.88 -27.35
N ASP A 238 -4.54 -13.75 -27.68
CA ASP A 238 -3.81 -14.67 -28.54
C ASP A 238 -3.26 -15.91 -27.79
N GLY A 239 -3.38 -15.93 -26.46
CA GLY A 239 -2.96 -17.03 -25.60
C GLY A 239 -1.59 -16.85 -24.94
N ALA A 240 -0.90 -15.73 -25.15
CA ALA A 240 0.32 -15.41 -24.41
C ALA A 240 0.01 -15.14 -22.92
N ILE A 241 0.97 -15.47 -22.05
CA ILE A 241 0.97 -15.24 -20.61
C ILE A 241 2.32 -14.65 -20.21
#